data_AF-A0A2H5AA70-F1
#
_entry.id   AF-A0A2H5AA70-F1
#
_cell.length_a   1.000
_cell.length_b   1.000
_cell.length_c   1.000
_cell.angle_alpha   90.00
_cell.angle_beta   90.00
_cell.angle_gamma   90.00
#
_symmetry.space_group_name_H-M   'P 1'
#
loop_
_entity.id
_entity.type
_entity.pdbx_description
1 polymer ?
#
loop_
_entity_poly.entity_id
_entity_poly.type
_entity_poly.pdbx_seq_one_letter_code
_entity_poly.pdbx_strand_id
1 'polypeptide(L)'
;IDTVMPQDLINAKPAAAAVREFFGSSQLSQFMDQTNPLSEITHKRRLSALGPGGLTRERAGFEVRDVHPTHYGRICPIETPEGPNIGLINSLATFARVNKYGFIESPYRKIIDGKVTKEVIYLSAMEEAKHYVAQANSSLDNEGRFIEEFVVCRHAGEVLMAPRDHVDLMDVSPKQLVSVAAALIPFLENDDANRALMGSNMQRQAVPLVRAEAPFVGTGMESVVARDSGAAVSAKRSGVVDQVDATRIVIRATED
;
A
#
# COMPACT_ATOMS: atom_id res chain seq x y z
N ILE A 1 32.50 44.91 23.20
CA ILE A 1 31.94 43.98 22.19
C ILE A 1 30.92 43.16 22.94
N ASP A 2 29.76 43.78 23.13
CA ASP A 2 28.69 43.29 23.98
C ASP A 2 28.12 41.98 23.44
N THR A 3 27.76 41.12 24.39
CA THR A 3 27.23 39.78 24.22
C THR A 3 25.91 39.80 23.46
N VAL A 4 25.97 39.71 22.13
CA VAL A 4 24.79 39.44 21.29
C VAL A 4 24.35 38.01 21.55
N MET A 5 23.09 37.84 21.97
CA MET A 5 22.51 36.52 22.21
C MET A 5 22.02 35.94 20.87
N PRO A 6 22.18 34.62 20.60
CA PRO A 6 21.80 34.02 19.31
C PRO A 6 20.35 34.28 18.86
N GLN A 7 19.43 34.50 19.79
CA GLN A 7 18.02 34.84 19.51
C GLN A 7 17.85 36.20 18.82
N ASP A 8 18.78 37.14 19.01
CA ASP A 8 18.75 38.47 18.40
C ASP A 8 19.23 38.44 16.94
N LEU A 9 19.90 37.34 16.54
CA LEU A 9 20.42 37.11 15.19
C LEU A 9 19.46 36.28 14.32
N ILE A 10 18.55 35.50 14.93
CA ILE A 10 17.70 34.56 14.21
C ILE A 10 16.23 34.95 14.37
N ASN A 11 15.62 35.38 13.26
CA ASN A 11 14.18 35.57 13.18
C ASN A 11 13.49 34.26 12.77
N ALA A 12 12.64 33.71 13.65
CA ALA A 12 11.88 32.48 13.36
C ALA A 12 10.67 32.69 12.43
N LYS A 13 10.23 33.94 12.19
CA LYS A 13 9.03 34.23 11.39
C LYS A 13 9.10 33.70 9.96
N PRO A 14 10.21 33.84 9.19
CA PRO A 14 10.29 33.30 7.84
C PRO A 14 10.17 31.77 7.80
N ALA A 15 10.81 31.07 8.76
CA ALA A 15 10.72 29.61 8.85
C ALA A 15 9.29 29.15 9.17
N ALA A 16 8.64 29.78 10.16
CA ALA A 16 7.26 29.48 10.51
C ALA A 16 6.28 29.82 9.38
N ALA A 17 6.53 30.90 8.64
CA ALA A 17 5.71 31.30 7.49
C ALA A 17 5.78 30.26 6.37
N ALA A 18 6.98 29.77 6.01
CA ALA A 18 7.15 28.73 4.99
C ALA A 18 6.41 27.43 5.35
N VAL A 19 6.50 27.00 6.62
CA VAL A 19 5.77 25.81 7.10
C VAL A 19 4.25 26.03 7.06
N ARG A 20 3.78 27.19 7.51
CA ARG A 20 2.35 27.51 7.50
C ARG A 20 1.80 27.61 6.08
N GLU A 21 2.55 28.19 5.16
CA GLU A 21 2.18 28.26 3.75
C GLU A 21 2.08 26.86 3.15
N PHE A 22 3.07 25.99 3.40
CA PHE A 22 3.02 24.61 2.93
C PHE A 22 1.76 23.86 3.42
N PHE A 23 1.48 23.86 4.72
CA PHE A 23 0.32 23.14 5.24
C PHE A 23 -1.03 23.82 4.93
N GLY A 24 -1.04 25.14 4.68
CA GLY A 24 -2.25 25.91 4.45
C GLY A 24 -2.69 25.99 2.98
N SER A 25 -1.76 26.01 2.02
CA SER A 25 -2.07 26.26 0.60
C SER A 25 -1.49 25.25 -0.38
N SER A 26 -0.65 24.30 0.06
CA SER A 26 -0.10 23.28 -0.84
C SER A 26 -1.19 22.37 -1.40
N GLN A 27 -1.11 22.05 -2.70
CA GLN A 27 -1.99 21.09 -3.36
C GLN A 27 -1.89 19.66 -2.77
N LEU A 28 -0.77 19.36 -2.10
CA LEU A 28 -0.53 18.08 -1.43
C LEU A 28 -1.04 18.06 0.02
N SER A 29 -1.33 19.23 0.61
CA SER A 29 -1.96 19.34 1.93
C SER A 29 -3.47 19.39 1.75
N GLN A 30 -4.09 18.21 1.74
CA GLN A 30 -5.52 18.04 1.47
C GLN A 30 -6.29 17.76 2.75
N PHE A 31 -7.57 18.14 2.78
CA PHE A 31 -8.48 17.65 3.81
C PHE A 31 -8.60 16.13 3.70
N MET A 32 -8.47 15.45 4.83
CA MET A 32 -8.52 13.99 4.86
C MET A 32 -9.94 13.50 4.52
N ASP A 33 -10.02 12.44 3.71
CA ASP A 33 -11.30 11.79 3.39
C ASP A 33 -11.69 10.89 4.58
N GLN A 34 -12.65 11.34 5.40
CA GLN A 34 -13.04 10.66 6.65
C GLN A 34 -14.47 10.08 6.62
N THR A 35 -14.97 9.71 5.45
CA THR A 35 -16.30 9.11 5.33
C THR A 35 -16.38 7.77 6.06
N ASN A 36 -15.35 6.93 5.92
CA ASN A 36 -15.26 5.64 6.60
C ASN A 36 -13.78 5.23 6.83
N PRO A 37 -13.50 4.18 7.62
CA PRO A 37 -12.12 3.77 7.92
C PRO A 37 -11.28 3.44 6.68
N LEU A 38 -11.91 2.95 5.61
CA LEU A 38 -11.23 2.65 4.34
C LEU A 38 -10.87 3.93 3.57
N SER A 39 -11.73 4.95 3.57
CA SER A 39 -11.43 6.22 2.91
C SER A 39 -10.18 6.87 3.51
N GLU A 40 -10.04 6.82 4.84
CA GLU A 40 -8.89 7.37 5.54
C GLU A 40 -7.59 6.63 5.19
N ILE A 41 -7.60 5.29 5.29
CA ILE A 41 -6.38 4.50 5.06
C ILE A 41 -5.93 4.62 3.61
N THR A 42 -6.86 4.65 2.66
CA THR A 42 -6.53 4.85 1.25
C THR A 42 -5.97 6.25 1.01
N HIS A 43 -6.56 7.31 1.59
CA HIS A 43 -6.04 8.67 1.40
C HIS A 43 -4.60 8.77 1.92
N LYS A 44 -4.32 8.20 3.11
CA LYS A 44 -2.96 8.16 3.69
C LYS A 44 -1.95 7.37 2.84
N ARG A 45 -2.41 6.45 1.99
CA ARG A 45 -1.58 5.61 1.10
C ARG A 45 -1.59 6.05 -0.37
N ARG A 46 -2.12 7.24 -0.66
CA ARG A 46 -2.26 7.81 -2.00
C ARG A 46 -0.93 8.39 -2.49
N LEU A 47 -0.62 8.14 -3.76
CA LEU A 47 0.49 8.72 -4.50
C LEU A 47 -0.07 9.70 -5.53
N SER A 48 0.54 10.88 -5.64
CA SER A 48 0.16 11.91 -6.61
C SER A 48 1.36 12.27 -7.48
N ALA A 49 1.19 12.16 -8.80
CA ALA A 49 2.12 12.73 -9.78
C ALA A 49 1.89 14.24 -10.01
N LEU A 50 0.81 14.79 -9.44
CA LEU A 50 0.45 16.20 -9.49
C LEU A 50 1.01 16.96 -8.28
N GLY A 51 1.31 18.25 -8.45
CA GLY A 51 1.76 19.15 -7.38
C GLY A 51 3.04 19.90 -7.76
N PRO A 52 3.60 20.70 -6.84
CA PRO A 52 4.87 21.39 -7.06
C PRO A 52 5.99 20.41 -7.44
N GLY A 53 6.63 20.63 -8.59
CA GLY A 53 7.68 19.75 -9.12
C GLY A 53 7.16 18.49 -9.84
N GLY A 54 5.85 18.28 -9.88
CA GLY A 54 5.20 17.19 -10.61
C GLY A 54 4.67 17.60 -11.98
N LEU A 55 3.80 16.76 -12.53
CA LEU A 55 3.11 17.00 -13.79
C LEU A 55 1.90 17.92 -13.59
N THR A 56 1.54 18.67 -14.62
CA THR A 56 0.22 19.31 -14.73
C THR A 56 -0.71 18.43 -15.55
N ARG A 57 -2.02 18.50 -15.29
CA ARG A 57 -3.03 17.69 -15.98
C ARG A 57 -2.97 17.81 -17.50
N GLU A 58 -2.69 19.02 -17.99
CA GLU A 58 -2.62 19.36 -19.41
C GLU A 58 -1.35 18.82 -20.10
N ARG A 59 -0.25 18.68 -19.35
CA ARG A 59 1.04 18.20 -19.86
C ARG A 59 1.21 16.69 -19.70
N ALA A 60 0.37 16.05 -18.91
CA ALA A 60 0.39 14.62 -18.69
C ALA A 60 -0.22 13.88 -19.89
N GLY A 61 0.66 13.40 -20.78
CA GLY A 61 0.30 12.56 -21.92
C GLY A 61 -0.22 11.17 -21.53
N PHE A 62 -0.48 10.34 -22.54
CA PHE A 62 -0.99 8.99 -22.33
C PHE A 62 0.04 8.07 -21.64
N GLU A 63 1.31 8.14 -22.03
CA GLU A 63 2.39 7.25 -21.56
C GLU A 63 2.59 7.28 -20.04
N VAL A 64 2.40 8.44 -19.41
CA VAL A 64 2.56 8.61 -17.96
C VAL A 64 1.33 8.18 -17.15
N ARG A 65 0.20 7.94 -17.83
CA ARG A 65 -1.06 7.50 -17.22
C ARG A 65 -1.24 5.98 -17.31
N ASP A 66 -0.51 5.34 -18.22
CA ASP A 66 -0.62 3.91 -18.48
C ASP A 66 0.00 3.08 -17.35
N VAL A 67 -0.41 1.82 -17.25
CA VAL A 67 0.11 0.88 -16.27
C VAL A 67 1.42 0.30 -16.78
N HIS A 68 2.51 0.62 -16.08
CA HIS A 68 3.82 0.08 -16.40
C HIS A 68 4.09 -1.26 -15.68
N PRO A 69 4.79 -2.24 -16.28
CA PRO A 69 5.09 -3.52 -15.63
C PRO A 69 5.77 -3.41 -14.26
N THR A 70 6.58 -2.38 -14.05
CA THR A 70 7.26 -2.13 -12.75
C THR A 70 6.31 -1.74 -11.63
N HIS A 71 5.04 -1.40 -11.92
CA HIS A 71 4.01 -1.15 -10.91
C HIS A 71 3.68 -2.40 -10.11
N TYR A 72 3.94 -3.60 -10.63
CA TYR A 72 3.66 -4.86 -9.97
C TYR A 72 4.21 -4.89 -8.53
N GLY A 73 3.33 -5.11 -7.55
CA GLY A 73 3.71 -5.15 -6.13
C GLY A 73 3.98 -3.78 -5.46
N ARG A 74 3.98 -2.68 -6.23
CA ARG A 74 4.37 -1.34 -5.77
C ARG A 74 3.21 -0.36 -5.80
N ILE A 75 2.55 -0.26 -6.96
CA ILE A 75 1.43 0.63 -7.22
C ILE A 75 0.26 -0.22 -7.70
N CYS A 76 -0.92 -0.01 -7.14
CA CYS A 76 -2.09 -0.77 -7.56
C CYS A 76 -2.50 -0.38 -8.99
N PRO A 77 -2.69 -1.35 -9.89
CA PRO A 77 -3.12 -1.07 -11.27
C PRO A 77 -4.63 -0.82 -11.39
N ILE A 78 -5.41 -1.13 -10.34
CA ILE A 78 -6.88 -1.05 -10.35
C ILE A 78 -7.35 0.26 -9.73
N GLU A 79 -6.79 0.63 -8.57
CA GLU A 79 -7.29 1.77 -7.80
C GLU A 79 -6.69 3.08 -8.28
N THR A 80 -7.42 3.75 -9.16
CA THR A 80 -7.16 5.12 -9.61
C THR A 80 -8.50 5.88 -9.78
N PRO A 81 -8.54 7.21 -9.62
CA PRO A 81 -9.75 7.97 -9.88
C PRO A 81 -10.17 7.90 -11.35
N GLU A 82 -11.48 7.87 -11.57
CA GLU A 82 -12.05 8.00 -12.91
C GLU A 82 -11.90 9.44 -13.44
N GLY A 83 -11.89 9.58 -14.76
CA GLY A 83 -11.90 10.88 -15.43
C GLY A 83 -10.50 11.53 -15.57
N PRO A 84 -10.37 12.86 -15.44
CA PRO A 84 -9.16 13.58 -15.85
C PRO A 84 -7.88 13.21 -15.10
N ASN A 85 -7.99 12.60 -13.91
CA ASN A 85 -6.86 12.24 -13.04
C ASN A 85 -6.43 10.77 -13.16
N ILE A 86 -7.02 10.00 -14.09
CA ILE A 86 -6.67 8.59 -14.29
C ILE A 86 -5.16 8.43 -14.50
N GLY A 87 -4.56 7.50 -13.75
CA GLY A 87 -3.12 7.19 -13.79
C GLY A 87 -2.21 8.22 -13.09
N LEU A 88 -2.70 9.42 -12.78
CA LEU A 88 -1.94 10.49 -12.11
C LEU A 88 -2.07 10.46 -10.59
N ILE A 89 -3.13 9.82 -10.11
CA ILE A 89 -3.35 9.53 -8.70
C ILE A 89 -3.51 8.02 -8.58
N ASN A 90 -2.61 7.39 -7.86
CA ASN A 90 -2.62 5.95 -7.65
C ASN A 90 -2.51 5.63 -6.15
N SER A 91 -2.77 4.38 -5.78
CA SER A 91 -2.57 3.91 -4.40
C SER A 91 -1.36 2.99 -4.32
N LEU A 92 -0.66 3.02 -3.19
CA LEU A 92 0.34 2.01 -2.85
C LEU A 92 -0.30 0.62 -2.79
N ALA A 93 0.38 -0.36 -3.35
CA ALA A 93 -0.01 -1.77 -3.22
C ALA A 93 0.11 -2.25 -1.76
N THR A 94 -0.48 -3.40 -1.44
CA THR A 94 -0.66 -3.87 -0.06
C THR A 94 0.64 -3.97 0.74
N PHE A 95 1.69 -4.57 0.18
CA PHE A 95 2.97 -4.79 0.88
C PHE A 95 4.09 -3.83 0.46
N ALA A 96 3.78 -2.85 -0.39
CA ALA A 96 4.75 -1.88 -0.88
C ALA A 96 5.37 -1.06 0.25
N ARG A 97 6.68 -0.78 0.16
CA ARG A 97 7.42 0.08 1.10
C ARG A 97 8.24 1.11 0.34
N VAL A 98 8.50 2.25 0.98
CA VAL A 98 9.40 3.28 0.43
C VAL A 98 10.74 3.17 1.15
N ASN A 99 11.82 3.04 0.39
CA ASN A 99 13.16 2.92 0.95
C ASN A 99 13.77 4.28 1.32
N LYS A 100 14.98 4.26 1.90
CA LYS A 100 15.70 5.49 2.32
C LYS A 100 16.01 6.47 1.19
N TYR A 101 15.98 6.02 -0.06
CA TYR A 101 16.24 6.84 -1.25
C TYR A 101 14.95 7.32 -1.93
N GLY A 102 13.77 6.91 -1.43
CA GLY A 102 12.48 7.26 -1.99
C GLY A 102 11.95 6.31 -3.07
N PHE A 103 12.63 5.19 -3.34
CA PHE A 103 12.11 4.18 -4.28
C PHE A 103 11.10 3.25 -3.60
N ILE A 104 10.08 2.84 -4.37
CA ILE A 104 9.09 1.88 -3.90
C ILE A 104 9.62 0.46 -4.14
N GLU A 105 9.55 -0.36 -3.09
CA GLU A 105 10.01 -1.74 -3.06
C GLU A 105 8.84 -2.69 -2.80
N SER A 106 8.93 -3.89 -3.37
CA SER A 106 7.99 -4.99 -3.16
C SER A 106 8.72 -6.17 -2.53
N PRO A 107 8.07 -6.96 -1.66
CA PRO A 107 8.69 -8.13 -1.04
C PRO A 107 8.66 -9.37 -1.94
N TYR A 108 9.71 -10.18 -1.88
CA TYR A 108 9.85 -11.45 -2.57
C TYR A 108 10.51 -12.49 -1.66
N ARG A 109 10.15 -13.77 -1.81
CA ARG A 109 10.79 -14.89 -1.13
C ARG A 109 12.01 -15.34 -1.93
N LYS A 110 13.15 -15.52 -1.25
CA LYS A 110 14.35 -16.06 -1.87
C LYS A 110 14.21 -17.55 -2.17
N ILE A 111 14.74 -17.96 -3.32
CA ILE A 111 14.93 -19.36 -3.68
C ILE A 111 16.42 -19.68 -3.55
N ILE A 112 16.74 -20.72 -2.79
CA ILE A 112 18.11 -21.19 -2.59
C ILE A 112 18.13 -22.68 -2.91
N ASP A 113 19.01 -23.10 -3.81
CA ASP A 113 19.14 -24.49 -4.28
C ASP A 113 17.81 -25.12 -4.73
N GLY A 114 17.00 -24.35 -5.48
CA GLY A 114 15.69 -24.78 -5.99
C GLY A 114 14.57 -24.87 -4.94
N LYS A 115 14.83 -24.42 -3.70
CA LYS A 115 13.86 -24.43 -2.60
C LYS A 115 13.44 -23.01 -2.22
N VAL A 116 12.13 -22.77 -2.21
CA VAL A 116 11.55 -21.50 -1.78
C VAL A 116 11.65 -21.35 -0.27
N THR A 117 12.46 -20.40 0.18
CA THR A 117 12.72 -20.15 1.60
C THR A 117 11.63 -19.29 2.24
N LYS A 118 11.70 -19.10 3.56
CA LYS A 118 10.86 -18.13 4.29
C LYS A 118 11.52 -16.75 4.40
N GLU A 119 12.73 -16.58 3.87
CA GLU A 119 13.42 -15.30 3.89
C GLU A 119 12.79 -14.37 2.85
N VAL A 120 12.34 -13.21 3.31
CA VAL A 120 11.72 -12.17 2.48
C VAL A 120 12.69 -11.03 2.29
N ILE A 121 12.96 -10.67 1.04
CA ILE A 121 13.73 -9.49 0.66
C ILE A 121 12.86 -8.48 -0.05
N TYR A 122 13.15 -7.20 0.16
CA TYR A 122 12.50 -6.10 -0.53
C TYR A 122 13.39 -5.65 -1.69
N LEU A 123 12.80 -5.54 -2.88
CA LEU A 123 13.51 -5.14 -4.09
C LEU A 123 12.85 -3.96 -4.77
N SER A 124 13.68 -3.02 -5.20
CA SER A 124 13.27 -1.94 -6.10
C SER A 124 13.02 -2.48 -7.52
N ALA A 125 12.36 -1.70 -8.36
CA ALA A 125 12.05 -2.11 -9.74
C ALA A 125 13.31 -2.43 -10.57
N MET A 126 14.41 -1.71 -10.32
CA MET A 126 15.68 -1.91 -11.03
C MET A 126 16.41 -3.18 -10.60
N GLU A 127 16.24 -3.58 -9.34
CA GLU A 127 16.83 -4.81 -8.81
C GLU A 127 16.01 -6.02 -9.24
N GLU A 128 14.67 -5.94 -9.15
CA GLU A 128 13.76 -7.00 -9.61
C GLU A 128 13.98 -7.38 -11.07
N ALA A 129 14.23 -6.39 -11.95
CA ALA A 129 14.40 -6.63 -13.39
C ALA A 129 15.53 -7.62 -13.74
N LYS A 130 16.49 -7.82 -12.84
CA LYS A 130 17.64 -8.74 -13.04
C LYS A 130 17.32 -10.18 -12.69
N HIS A 131 16.19 -10.44 -12.02
CA HIS A 131 15.83 -11.74 -11.47
C HIS A 131 14.67 -12.37 -12.24
N TYR A 132 14.58 -13.69 -12.19
CA TYR A 132 13.40 -14.44 -12.60
C TYR A 132 12.48 -14.62 -11.39
N VAL A 133 11.28 -14.04 -11.45
CA VAL A 133 10.32 -14.03 -10.33
C VAL A 133 9.13 -14.92 -10.65
N ALA A 134 8.97 -16.02 -9.92
CA ALA A 134 7.80 -16.89 -10.01
C ALA A 134 6.55 -16.29 -9.35
N GLN A 135 5.39 -16.71 -9.83
CA GLN A 135 4.09 -16.29 -9.29
C GLN A 135 3.81 -16.94 -7.92
N ALA A 136 2.97 -16.29 -7.11
CA ALA A 136 2.65 -16.77 -5.76
C ALA A 136 1.79 -18.05 -5.76
N ASN A 137 1.14 -18.36 -6.88
CA ASN A 137 0.24 -19.52 -7.07
C ASN A 137 0.95 -20.75 -7.66
N SER A 138 2.25 -20.67 -7.97
CA SER A 138 2.99 -21.82 -8.49
C SER A 138 3.03 -22.98 -7.50
N SER A 139 2.82 -24.20 -7.99
CA SER A 139 2.67 -25.40 -7.16
C SER A 139 4.01 -25.80 -6.53
N LEU A 140 4.03 -25.94 -5.20
CA LEU A 140 5.20 -26.37 -4.42
C LEU A 140 4.96 -27.73 -3.75
N ASP A 141 6.02 -28.52 -3.60
CA ASP A 141 6.02 -29.74 -2.81
C ASP A 141 6.14 -29.45 -1.29
N ASN A 142 6.09 -30.50 -0.48
CA ASN A 142 6.22 -30.41 0.99
C ASN A 142 7.58 -29.86 1.45
N GLU A 143 8.62 -29.96 0.62
CA GLU A 143 9.95 -29.43 0.91
C GLU A 143 10.12 -27.99 0.45
N GLY A 144 9.17 -27.43 -0.30
CA GLY A 144 9.17 -26.08 -0.84
C GLY A 144 9.86 -25.95 -2.21
N ARG A 145 9.95 -27.02 -3.00
CA ARG A 145 10.46 -26.99 -4.38
C ARG A 145 9.30 -26.93 -5.37
N PHE A 146 9.53 -26.39 -6.56
CA PHE A 146 8.52 -26.41 -7.63
C PHE A 146 8.24 -27.83 -8.10
N ILE A 147 6.96 -28.20 -8.17
CA ILE A 147 6.52 -29.51 -8.69
C ILE A 147 6.77 -29.57 -10.20
N GLU A 148 6.39 -28.50 -10.89
CA GLU A 148 6.53 -28.35 -12.34
C GLU A 148 8.00 -28.12 -12.73
N GLU A 149 8.40 -28.64 -13.90
CA GLU A 149 9.74 -28.44 -14.45
C GLU A 149 9.93 -27.02 -15.00
N PHE A 150 8.88 -26.47 -15.61
CA PHE A 150 8.83 -25.10 -16.11
C PHE A 150 7.81 -24.29 -15.32
N VAL A 151 8.22 -23.12 -14.86
CA VAL A 151 7.42 -22.23 -14.02
C VAL A 151 7.18 -20.91 -14.75
N VAL A 152 5.95 -20.41 -14.69
CA VAL A 152 5.60 -19.07 -15.21
C VAL A 152 6.31 -18.03 -14.34
N CYS A 153 7.21 -17.27 -14.97
CA CYS A 153 8.02 -16.26 -14.31
C CYS A 153 7.90 -14.91 -15.01
N ARG A 154 8.19 -13.84 -14.26
CA ARG A 154 8.43 -12.51 -14.80
C ARG A 154 9.92 -12.23 -14.83
N HIS A 155 10.41 -11.71 -15.94
CA HIS A 155 11.79 -11.24 -16.08
C HIS A 155 11.82 -9.99 -16.95
N ALA A 156 12.49 -8.94 -16.47
CA ALA A 156 12.64 -7.67 -17.19
C ALA A 156 11.33 -7.07 -17.80
N GLY A 157 10.17 -7.33 -17.18
CA GLY A 157 8.87 -6.83 -17.62
C GLY A 157 8.08 -7.77 -18.53
N GLU A 158 8.68 -8.89 -18.96
CA GLU A 158 8.03 -9.91 -19.77
C GLU A 158 7.60 -11.11 -18.93
N VAL A 159 6.52 -11.78 -19.35
CA VAL A 159 6.03 -13.02 -18.75
C VAL A 159 6.48 -14.18 -19.63
N LEU A 160 7.25 -15.11 -19.07
CA LEU A 160 7.83 -16.23 -19.80
C LEU A 160 7.84 -17.51 -18.96
N MET A 161 8.04 -18.65 -19.61
CA MET A 161 8.27 -19.93 -18.92
C MET A 161 9.77 -20.15 -18.76
N ALA A 162 10.22 -20.32 -17.53
CA ALA A 162 11.62 -20.63 -17.22
C ALA A 162 11.72 -22.01 -16.55
N PRO A 163 12.81 -22.77 -16.77
CA PRO A 163 13.11 -23.95 -15.96
C PRO A 163 13.16 -23.57 -14.47
N ARG A 164 12.66 -24.44 -13.58
CA ARG A 164 12.63 -24.18 -12.13
C ARG A 164 14.00 -23.85 -11.52
N ASP A 165 15.08 -24.33 -12.12
CA ASP A 165 16.45 -24.09 -11.66
C ASP A 165 16.95 -22.66 -11.97
N HIS A 166 16.29 -21.95 -12.88
CA HIS A 166 16.63 -20.57 -13.26
C HIS A 166 15.80 -19.52 -12.49
N VAL A 167 14.90 -19.94 -11.61
CA VAL A 167 14.02 -19.03 -10.86
C VAL A 167 14.71 -18.58 -9.57
N ASP A 168 14.93 -17.28 -9.44
CA ASP A 168 15.65 -16.70 -8.30
C ASP A 168 14.72 -16.39 -7.11
N LEU A 169 13.49 -15.96 -7.41
CA LEU A 169 12.57 -15.37 -6.45
C LEU A 169 11.14 -15.84 -6.67
N MET A 170 10.31 -15.73 -5.63
CA MET A 170 8.87 -15.99 -5.71
C MET A 170 8.09 -14.87 -5.02
N ASP A 171 6.96 -14.48 -5.61
CA ASP A 171 5.99 -13.57 -5.00
C ASP A 171 5.56 -14.05 -3.59
N VAL A 172 5.35 -13.13 -2.64
CA VAL A 172 4.98 -13.49 -1.25
C VAL A 172 3.50 -13.87 -1.13
N SER A 173 2.65 -13.15 -1.85
CA SER A 173 1.20 -13.33 -1.79
C SER A 173 0.54 -12.81 -3.06
N PRO A 174 -0.55 -13.42 -3.57
CA PRO A 174 -1.34 -12.85 -4.66
C PRO A 174 -1.88 -11.45 -4.34
N LYS A 175 -2.16 -11.16 -3.06
CA LYS A 175 -2.67 -9.86 -2.59
C LYS A 175 -1.65 -8.73 -2.73
N GLN A 176 -0.37 -9.04 -3.01
CA GLN A 176 0.66 -8.01 -3.13
C GLN A 176 0.47 -7.11 -4.35
N LEU A 177 -0.25 -7.57 -5.38
CA LEU A 177 -0.50 -6.83 -6.62
C LEU A 177 -1.46 -5.65 -6.41
N VAL A 178 -2.41 -5.78 -5.50
CA VAL A 178 -3.55 -4.87 -5.37
C VAL A 178 -3.41 -3.95 -4.16
N SER A 179 -4.16 -2.86 -4.15
CA SER A 179 -4.26 -1.96 -3.01
C SER A 179 -5.13 -2.57 -1.90
N VAL A 180 -5.13 -1.90 -0.75
CA VAL A 180 -5.96 -2.28 0.40
C VAL A 180 -7.45 -2.27 0.07
N ALA A 181 -7.93 -1.30 -0.74
CA ALA A 181 -9.34 -1.22 -1.14
C ALA A 181 -9.72 -2.34 -2.10
N ALA A 182 -8.93 -2.55 -3.16
CA ALA A 182 -9.19 -3.64 -4.11
C ALA A 182 -9.09 -5.03 -3.43
N ALA A 183 -8.22 -5.20 -2.43
CA ALA A 183 -8.10 -6.43 -1.65
C ALA A 183 -9.33 -6.75 -0.79
N LEU A 184 -10.27 -5.82 -0.58
CA LEU A 184 -11.54 -6.05 0.13
C LEU A 184 -12.65 -6.58 -0.80
N ILE A 185 -12.43 -6.63 -2.11
CA ILE A 185 -13.41 -7.16 -3.06
C ILE A 185 -13.27 -8.70 -3.10
N PRO A 186 -14.27 -9.47 -2.67
CA PRO A 186 -14.24 -10.92 -2.84
C PRO A 186 -14.42 -11.27 -4.32
N PHE A 187 -13.79 -12.38 -4.75
CA PHE A 187 -13.88 -12.88 -6.13
C PHE A 187 -13.40 -11.89 -7.21
N LEU A 188 -12.48 -10.99 -6.85
CA LEU A 188 -11.92 -9.96 -7.72
C LEU A 188 -11.40 -10.52 -9.06
N GLU A 189 -10.88 -11.75 -9.06
CA GLU A 189 -10.39 -12.46 -10.23
C GLU A 189 -11.46 -12.75 -11.29
N ASN A 190 -12.75 -12.67 -10.93
CA ASN A 190 -13.88 -12.89 -11.83
C ASN A 190 -14.48 -11.57 -12.37
N ASP A 191 -14.00 -10.43 -11.89
CA ASP A 191 -14.49 -9.11 -12.27
C ASP A 191 -13.60 -8.48 -13.36
N ASP A 192 -14.22 -7.73 -14.27
CA ASP A 192 -13.51 -6.86 -15.19
C ASP A 192 -12.75 -5.75 -14.42
N ALA A 193 -11.56 -5.39 -14.88
CA ALA A 193 -10.70 -4.41 -14.21
C ALA A 193 -11.39 -3.04 -14.02
N ASN A 194 -12.23 -2.60 -14.95
CA ASN A 194 -12.96 -1.33 -14.81
C ASN A 194 -14.03 -1.43 -13.72
N ARG A 195 -14.66 -2.60 -13.57
CA ARG A 195 -15.67 -2.84 -12.52
C ARG A 195 -15.02 -2.93 -11.14
N ALA A 196 -13.87 -3.59 -11.06
CA ALA A 196 -13.05 -3.57 -9.86
C ALA A 196 -12.61 -2.15 -9.47
N LEU A 197 -12.21 -1.33 -10.45
CA LEU A 197 -11.86 0.08 -10.24
C LEU A 197 -13.04 0.84 -9.65
N MET A 198 -14.21 0.78 -10.29
CA MET A 198 -15.43 1.42 -9.78
C MET A 198 -15.80 0.91 -8.38
N GLY A 199 -15.74 -0.40 -8.14
CA GLY A 199 -16.03 -1.01 -6.85
C GLY A 199 -15.11 -0.48 -5.75
N SER A 200 -13.80 -0.47 -5.98
CA SER A 200 -12.82 0.05 -5.01
C SER A 200 -13.03 1.55 -4.73
N ASN A 201 -13.42 2.33 -5.73
CA ASN A 201 -13.73 3.75 -5.58
C ASN A 201 -15.03 3.99 -4.80
N MET A 202 -16.07 3.19 -5.07
CA MET A 202 -17.38 3.31 -4.41
C MET A 202 -17.33 2.89 -2.94
N GLN A 203 -16.52 1.89 -2.57
CA GLN A 203 -16.35 1.47 -1.17
C GLN A 203 -15.92 2.63 -0.25
N ARG A 204 -15.11 3.56 -0.75
CA ARG A 204 -14.65 4.75 0.02
C ARG A 204 -15.75 5.78 0.26
N GLN A 205 -16.84 5.70 -0.47
CA GLN A 205 -17.98 6.62 -0.39
C GLN A 205 -19.10 6.06 0.51
N ALA A 206 -18.98 4.80 0.95
CA ALA A 206 -19.97 4.16 1.81
C ALA A 206 -20.05 4.86 3.17
N VAL A 207 -21.26 5.32 3.53
CA VAL A 207 -21.51 5.98 4.81
C VAL A 207 -21.75 4.92 5.90
N PRO A 208 -21.09 5.02 7.07
CA PRO A 208 -21.34 4.12 8.19
C PRO A 208 -22.80 4.17 8.66
N LEU A 209 -23.42 3.01 8.85
CA LEU A 209 -24.78 2.88 9.35
C LEU A 209 -24.84 2.96 10.88
N VAL A 210 -26.04 3.17 11.44
CA VAL A 210 -26.29 3.21 12.90
C VAL A 210 -25.84 1.92 13.59
N ARG A 211 -26.01 0.77 12.92
CA ARG A 211 -25.56 -0.54 13.39
C ARG A 211 -24.69 -1.17 12.31
N ALA A 212 -23.41 -1.39 12.63
CA ALA A 212 -22.49 -2.08 11.74
C ALA A 212 -22.77 -3.60 11.76
N GLU A 213 -22.69 -4.21 10.57
CA GLU A 213 -22.77 -5.65 10.39
C GLU A 213 -21.56 -6.10 9.56
N ALA A 214 -20.94 -7.21 9.94
CA ALA A 214 -19.82 -7.76 9.20
C ALA A 214 -20.31 -8.41 7.89
N PRO A 215 -19.54 -8.32 6.79
CA PRO A 215 -19.91 -9.00 5.56
C PRO A 215 -19.92 -10.52 5.77
N PHE A 216 -20.97 -11.20 5.28
CA PHE A 216 -21.02 -12.67 5.29
C PHE A 216 -19.93 -13.31 4.43
N VAL A 217 -19.53 -12.62 3.36
CA VAL A 217 -18.44 -13.02 2.46
C VAL A 217 -17.39 -11.92 2.48
N GLY A 218 -16.24 -12.19 3.09
CA GLY A 218 -15.12 -11.27 3.19
C GLY A 218 -13.80 -11.87 2.69
N THR A 219 -12.74 -11.07 2.66
CA THR A 219 -11.41 -11.46 2.16
C THR A 219 -10.37 -11.66 3.26
N GLY A 220 -10.70 -11.30 4.50
CA GLY A 220 -9.80 -11.28 5.65
C GLY A 220 -8.96 -10.00 5.76
N MET A 221 -9.18 -9.01 4.89
CA MET A 221 -8.51 -7.70 4.96
C MET A 221 -9.26 -6.72 5.87
N GLU A 222 -10.53 -6.99 6.19
CA GLU A 222 -11.44 -6.12 6.94
C GLU A 222 -10.90 -5.79 8.33
N SER A 223 -10.44 -6.80 9.07
CA SER A 223 -9.88 -6.62 10.42
C SER A 223 -8.58 -5.82 10.40
N VAL A 224 -7.77 -5.99 9.34
CA VAL A 224 -6.51 -5.25 9.17
C VAL A 224 -6.82 -3.78 8.93
N VAL A 225 -7.77 -3.48 8.05
CA VAL A 225 -8.21 -2.09 7.77
C VAL A 225 -8.83 -1.44 9.01
N ALA A 226 -9.72 -2.14 9.71
CA ALA A 226 -10.34 -1.61 10.92
C ALA A 226 -9.32 -1.29 12.02
N ARG A 227 -8.32 -2.17 12.22
CA ARG A 227 -7.24 -1.98 13.19
C ARG A 227 -6.28 -0.85 12.77
N ASP A 228 -5.80 -0.89 11.54
CA ASP A 228 -4.69 -0.04 11.09
C ASP A 228 -5.16 1.37 10.64
N SER A 229 -6.45 1.55 10.39
CA SER A 229 -7.05 2.89 10.16
C SER A 229 -7.00 3.79 11.41
N GLY A 230 -6.98 3.19 12.61
CA GLY A 230 -7.08 3.88 13.89
C GLY A 230 -8.53 4.16 14.32
N ALA A 231 -9.53 3.70 13.57
CA ALA A 231 -10.94 3.82 13.95
C ALA A 231 -11.33 2.89 15.13
N ALA A 232 -10.65 1.74 15.25
CA ALA A 232 -10.82 0.83 16.38
C ALA A 232 -9.81 1.13 17.50
N VAL A 233 -10.27 1.07 18.76
CA VAL A 233 -9.41 1.21 19.93
C VAL A 233 -8.73 -0.13 20.22
N SER A 234 -7.40 -0.14 20.28
CA SER A 234 -6.59 -1.32 20.60
C SER A 234 -5.97 -1.20 22.00
N ALA A 235 -5.88 -2.32 22.71
CA ALA A 235 -5.19 -2.38 24.00
C ALA A 235 -3.68 -2.20 23.81
N LYS A 236 -3.05 -1.35 24.64
CA LYS A 236 -1.60 -1.09 24.58
C LYS A 236 -0.75 -2.15 25.29
N ARG A 237 -1.35 -2.85 26.26
CA ARG A 237 -0.71 -3.86 27.11
C ARG A 237 -1.69 -4.99 27.37
N SER A 238 -1.14 -6.16 27.68
CA SER A 238 -1.91 -7.30 28.16
C SER A 238 -2.56 -6.98 29.50
N GLY A 239 -3.75 -7.50 29.73
CA GLY A 239 -4.45 -7.26 30.98
C GLY A 239 -5.86 -7.82 30.99
N VAL A 240 -6.52 -7.63 32.13
CA VAL A 240 -7.91 -8.04 32.32
C VAL A 240 -8.79 -6.79 32.30
N VAL A 241 -9.92 -6.89 31.61
CA VAL A 241 -10.93 -5.83 31.62
C VAL A 241 -11.54 -5.75 33.02
N ASP A 242 -11.35 -4.61 33.67
CA ASP A 242 -11.80 -4.36 35.05
C ASP A 242 -13.17 -3.66 35.07
N GLN A 243 -13.37 -2.70 34.16
CA GLN A 243 -14.64 -1.98 34.00
C GLN A 243 -14.92 -1.69 32.52
N VAL A 244 -16.19 -1.83 32.12
CA VAL A 244 -16.70 -1.43 30.80
C VAL A 244 -17.92 -0.54 30.99
N ASP A 245 -17.92 0.63 30.35
CA ASP A 245 -19.09 1.47 30.17
C ASP A 245 -19.15 2.01 28.73
N ALA A 246 -20.18 2.78 28.40
CA ALA A 246 -20.40 3.29 27.04
C ALA A 246 -19.38 4.37 26.61
N THR A 247 -18.56 4.89 27.53
CA THR A 247 -17.62 5.98 27.27
C THR A 247 -16.15 5.62 27.53
N ARG A 248 -15.88 4.57 28.31
CA ARG A 248 -14.53 4.12 28.63
C ARG A 248 -14.46 2.61 28.91
N ILE A 249 -13.26 2.07 28.71
CA ILE A 249 -12.87 0.71 29.05
C ILE A 249 -11.63 0.81 29.95
N VAL A 250 -11.69 0.23 31.15
CA VAL A 250 -10.57 0.18 32.09
C VAL A 250 -9.94 -1.21 32.05
N ILE A 251 -8.65 -1.26 31.71
CA ILE A 251 -7.87 -2.49 31.66
C ILE A 251 -6.85 -2.46 32.80
N ARG A 252 -6.93 -3.45 33.70
CA ARG A 252 -5.88 -3.70 34.68
C ARG A 252 -4.77 -4.50 33.99
N ALA A 253 -3.65 -3.83 33.77
CA ALA A 253 -2.49 -4.46 33.16
C ALA A 253 -2.01 -5.63 34.03
N THR A 254 -1.81 -6.79 33.41
CA THR A 254 -0.96 -7.85 33.96
C THR A 254 0.48 -7.48 33.66
N GLU A 255 1.45 -7.88 34.50
CA GLU A 255 2.87 -7.60 34.23
C GLU A 255 3.31 -8.30 32.93
N ASP A 256 3.25 -7.52 31.84
CA ASP A 256 4.10 -7.49 30.62
C ASP A 256 3.70 -6.24 29.79
#